data_AF-A0A521SK65-F1
#
_entry.id   AF-A0A521SK65-F1
#
_cell.length_a   1.000
_cell.length_b   1.000
_cell.length_c   1.000
_cell.angle_alpha   90.00
_cell.angle_beta   90.00
_cell.angle_gamma   90.00
#
_symmetry.space_group_name_H-M   'P 1'
#
loop_
_entity.id
_entity.type
_entity.pdbx_description
1 polymer ?
#
loop_
_entity_poly.entity_id
_entity_poly.type
_entity_poly.pdbx_seq_one_letter_code
_entity_poly.pdbx_strand_id
1 'polypeptide(L)'
;MIRDTKRGIHFSLVPWLAFSIAIFCSGVGWGRETASITESQDALTELSLEELMNVEVVTYSKSPQKWFDTPAAVFVITQEDIRRSGVTSIPEALRLAPGVEVYRVTSSQWVVGIRGFTSLTGRLSPSLLVLIDGRSVYSPLFAGVFWEVQDLLLEDIERIEVIRGPGGTLWGANAVNGVINIITKHSKETQGGLVTLGGGTEERTFGGVRYGGAVGEQLHYRVYGKFFNRDALFHPTGSDFDDWRMAQGGFRADLDLPERNTVTIQGDLYSGKEGQRTTLTTYQPPASQIVDKDADLSGGNLSFRFDHIQSQ
;
A
#
# COMPACT_ATOMS: atom_id res chain seq x y z
N MET A 1 -48.86 43.25 7.27
CA MET A 1 -47.49 43.75 7.03
C MET A 1 -46.67 42.57 6.54
N ILE A 2 -46.38 42.55 5.24
CA ILE A 2 -45.80 41.43 4.47
C ILE A 2 -44.27 41.51 4.55
N ARG A 3 -43.58 40.40 4.86
CA ARG A 3 -42.15 40.14 4.58
C ARG A 3 -42.02 38.63 4.36
N ASP A 4 -42.31 38.14 3.17
CA ASP A 4 -41.44 38.02 1.99
C ASP A 4 -40.18 37.16 2.24
N THR A 5 -40.12 36.08 1.47
CA THR A 5 -39.28 34.90 1.62
C THR A 5 -38.33 34.88 0.43
N LYS A 6 -37.01 34.92 0.66
CA LYS A 6 -36.03 34.61 -0.38
C LYS A 6 -34.94 33.70 0.18
N ARG A 7 -35.09 32.39 -0.08
CA ARG A 7 -34.00 31.41 -0.04
C ARG A 7 -33.30 31.47 -1.40
N GLY A 8 -32.06 31.97 -1.43
CA GLY A 8 -31.20 31.91 -2.60
C GLY A 8 -30.57 30.54 -2.72
N ILE A 9 -30.78 29.88 -3.86
CA ILE A 9 -30.10 28.66 -4.26
C ILE A 9 -28.83 29.10 -5.01
N HIS A 10 -27.66 28.86 -4.43
CA HIS A 10 -26.37 29.09 -5.08
C HIS A 10 -25.98 27.83 -5.86
N PHE A 11 -26.02 27.91 -7.20
CA PHE A 11 -25.37 26.94 -8.09
C PHE A 11 -23.96 27.44 -8.40
N SER A 12 -22.93 26.74 -7.94
CA SER A 12 -21.55 26.94 -8.40
C SER A 12 -21.30 26.07 -9.63
N LEU A 13 -21.05 26.72 -10.77
CA LEU A 13 -20.60 26.08 -12.01
C LEU A 13 -19.10 25.79 -11.90
N VAL A 14 -18.75 24.50 -11.84
CA VAL A 14 -17.37 24.03 -12.04
C VAL A 14 -17.25 23.56 -13.50
N PRO A 15 -16.28 24.05 -14.29
CA PRO A 15 -16.13 23.64 -15.68
C PRO A 15 -15.47 22.26 -15.76
N TRP A 16 -16.18 21.31 -16.37
CA TRP A 16 -15.66 19.98 -16.69
C TRP A 16 -14.80 20.07 -17.95
N LEU A 17 -13.52 19.71 -17.86
CA LEU A 17 -12.69 19.43 -19.02
C LEU A 17 -13.04 18.02 -19.52
N ALA A 18 -13.77 17.93 -20.64
CA ALA A 18 -14.07 16.68 -21.30
C ALA A 18 -12.82 16.16 -22.05
N PHE A 19 -12.15 15.15 -21.50
CA PHE A 19 -11.17 14.35 -22.23
C PHE A 19 -11.94 13.28 -23.02
N SER A 20 -12.12 13.51 -24.32
CA SER A 20 -12.75 12.53 -25.21
C SER A 20 -11.68 11.56 -25.71
N ILE A 21 -11.66 10.33 -25.19
CA ILE A 21 -10.87 9.23 -25.76
C ILE A 21 -11.78 8.47 -26.73
N ALA A 22 -11.49 8.61 -28.02
CA ALA A 22 -12.12 7.83 -29.08
C ALA A 22 -11.58 6.39 -29.03
N ILE A 23 -12.45 5.43 -28.68
CA ILE A 23 -12.14 4.00 -28.79
C ILE A 23 -12.47 3.54 -30.20
N PHE A 24 -11.44 3.19 -30.97
CA PHE A 24 -11.57 2.57 -32.28
C PHE A 24 -11.70 1.05 -32.11
N CYS A 25 -12.94 0.53 -32.04
CA CYS A 25 -13.20 -0.90 -32.11
C CYS A 25 -13.03 -1.39 -33.55
N SER A 26 -11.97 -2.15 -33.83
CA SER A 26 -11.90 -3.02 -34.99
C SER A 26 -11.67 -4.45 -34.53
N GLY A 27 -12.51 -5.35 -35.04
CA GLY A 27 -12.76 -6.67 -34.48
C GLY A 27 -11.62 -7.66 -34.63
N VAL A 28 -11.48 -8.52 -33.62
CA VAL A 28 -10.74 -9.78 -33.68
C VAL A 28 -11.61 -10.85 -33.02
N GLY A 29 -11.79 -11.96 -33.74
CA GLY A 29 -12.77 -13.01 -33.45
C GLY A 29 -12.52 -13.76 -32.15
N TRP A 30 -13.61 -14.23 -31.54
CA TRP A 30 -13.60 -15.04 -30.33
C TRP A 30 -13.26 -16.50 -30.68
N GLY A 31 -11.98 -16.86 -30.57
CA GLY A 31 -11.57 -18.24 -30.37
C GLY A 31 -11.77 -18.61 -28.91
N ARG A 32 -12.67 -19.56 -28.63
CA ARG A 32 -12.98 -20.01 -27.27
C ARG A 32 -12.11 -21.22 -26.95
N GLU A 33 -10.93 -20.98 -26.38
CA GLU A 33 -10.11 -22.03 -25.78
C GLU A 33 -10.40 -22.05 -24.28
N THR A 34 -11.24 -23.00 -23.85
CA THR A 34 -11.47 -23.27 -22.44
C THR A 34 -10.30 -24.05 -21.88
N ALA A 35 -9.30 -23.34 -21.34
CA ALA A 35 -8.32 -23.96 -20.45
C ALA A 35 -8.97 -24.17 -19.07
N SER A 36 -8.96 -25.42 -18.61
CA SER A 36 -9.48 -25.84 -17.31
C SER A 36 -8.65 -25.29 -16.15
N ILE A 37 -9.28 -24.51 -15.27
CA ILE A 37 -8.65 -23.90 -14.09
C ILE A 37 -8.81 -24.85 -12.90
N THR A 38 -8.08 -25.96 -12.89
CA THR A 38 -8.06 -26.91 -11.75
C THR A 38 -6.68 -26.98 -11.05
N GLU A 39 -5.62 -26.36 -11.60
CA GLU A 39 -4.24 -26.50 -11.10
C GLU A 39 -3.85 -25.59 -9.92
N SER A 40 -4.76 -24.79 -9.35
CA SER A 40 -4.32 -23.74 -8.42
C SER A 40 -4.08 -24.18 -6.98
N GLN A 41 -4.42 -25.41 -6.56
CA GLN A 41 -4.03 -25.93 -5.24
C GLN A 41 -2.66 -26.64 -5.26
N ASP A 42 -2.16 -27.02 -6.44
CA ASP A 42 -0.91 -27.78 -6.58
C ASP A 42 0.35 -26.91 -6.54
N ALA A 43 0.27 -25.61 -6.84
CA ALA A 43 1.46 -24.75 -6.98
C ALA A 43 2.31 -24.52 -5.70
N LEU A 44 1.83 -24.89 -4.51
CA LEU A 44 2.62 -24.88 -3.26
C LEU A 44 2.99 -26.30 -2.78
N THR A 45 2.29 -27.32 -3.23
CA THR A 45 2.62 -28.75 -3.01
C THR A 45 3.54 -29.32 -4.10
N GLU A 46 3.71 -28.60 -5.21
CA GLU A 46 4.63 -28.93 -6.31
C GLU A 46 5.99 -28.26 -6.20
N LEU A 47 6.17 -27.29 -5.29
CA LEU A 47 7.50 -26.81 -4.97
C LEU A 47 8.25 -27.94 -4.27
N SER A 48 9.36 -28.34 -4.87
CA SER A 48 10.30 -29.23 -4.21
C SER A 48 10.71 -28.61 -2.86
N LEU A 49 11.00 -29.46 -1.87
CA LEU A 49 11.55 -29.00 -0.58
C LEU A 49 12.76 -28.07 -0.78
N GLU A 50 13.52 -28.29 -1.87
CA GLU A 50 14.64 -27.46 -2.30
C GLU A 50 14.24 -26.07 -2.77
N GLU A 51 13.15 -25.90 -3.53
CA GLU A 51 12.64 -24.59 -3.92
C GLU A 51 12.10 -23.81 -2.72
N LEU A 52 11.42 -24.49 -1.80
CA LEU A 52 11.03 -23.90 -0.52
C LEU A 52 12.27 -23.41 0.23
N MET A 53 13.32 -24.22 0.37
CA MET A 53 14.58 -23.84 1.04
C MET A 53 15.31 -22.67 0.35
N ASN A 54 15.05 -22.39 -0.92
CA ASN A 54 15.74 -21.36 -1.71
C ASN A 54 15.04 -20.01 -1.74
N VAL A 55 13.90 -19.83 -1.07
CA VAL A 55 13.27 -18.50 -0.97
C VAL A 55 14.25 -17.52 -0.28
N GLU A 56 14.62 -16.48 -1.01
CA GLU A 56 15.53 -15.44 -0.52
C GLU A 56 14.78 -14.39 0.29
N VAL A 57 15.34 -14.02 1.44
CA VAL A 57 14.88 -12.94 2.31
C VAL A 57 16.00 -11.92 2.44
N VAL A 58 15.66 -10.64 2.34
CA VAL A 58 16.64 -9.53 2.41
C VAL A 58 16.61 -8.86 3.78
N THR A 59 15.47 -8.91 4.46
CA THR A 59 15.20 -8.08 5.65
C THR A 59 16.05 -8.46 6.85
N TYR A 60 16.48 -9.71 6.97
CA TYR A 60 17.31 -10.11 8.12
C TYR A 60 18.75 -9.64 7.95
N SER A 61 19.43 -9.99 6.86
CA SER A 61 20.86 -9.75 6.63
C SER A 61 21.19 -8.40 6.00
N LYS A 62 20.19 -7.62 5.54
CA LYS A 62 20.36 -6.47 4.62
C LYS A 62 20.98 -6.83 3.27
N SER A 63 21.17 -8.12 3.03
CA SER A 63 21.61 -8.75 1.78
C SER A 63 20.72 -9.96 1.53
N PRO A 64 20.51 -10.40 0.28
CA PRO A 64 19.77 -11.63 0.01
C PRO A 64 20.42 -12.83 0.74
N GLN A 65 19.62 -13.58 1.49
CA GLN A 65 20.01 -14.81 2.15
C GLN A 65 18.83 -15.80 2.10
N LYS A 66 19.11 -17.10 2.04
CA LYS A 66 18.04 -18.11 2.10
C LYS A 66 17.30 -18.00 3.43
N TRP A 67 15.98 -18.10 3.40
CA TRP A 67 15.14 -18.02 4.60
C TRP A 67 15.53 -19.09 5.64
N PHE A 68 15.93 -20.28 5.20
CA PHE A 68 16.30 -21.39 6.07
C PHE A 68 17.58 -21.12 6.88
N ASP A 69 18.47 -20.27 6.34
CA ASP A 69 19.72 -19.90 7.00
C ASP A 69 19.54 -18.70 7.95
N THR A 70 18.33 -18.15 8.04
CA THR A 70 18.03 -16.96 8.85
C THR A 70 17.64 -17.35 10.28
N PRO A 71 18.37 -16.93 11.33
CA PRO A 71 18.05 -17.25 12.73
C PRO A 71 16.94 -16.35 13.31
N ALA A 72 15.91 -16.03 12.51
CA ALA A 72 14.76 -15.23 12.92
C ALA A 72 13.45 -15.82 12.38
N ALA A 73 12.34 -15.53 13.07
CA ALA A 73 11.01 -15.97 12.65
C ALA A 73 10.50 -15.10 11.49
N VAL A 74 10.93 -15.43 10.27
CA VAL A 74 10.53 -14.75 9.04
C VAL A 74 9.28 -15.39 8.43
N PHE A 75 8.37 -14.57 7.94
CA PHE A 75 7.26 -14.98 7.09
C PHE A 75 7.25 -14.11 5.83
N VAL A 76 6.99 -14.73 4.67
CA VAL A 76 6.94 -14.03 3.39
C VAL A 76 5.51 -14.12 2.87
N ILE A 77 4.86 -12.97 2.69
CA ILE A 77 3.61 -12.87 1.94
C ILE A 77 4.02 -12.65 0.47
N THR A 78 3.78 -13.65 -0.38
CA THR A 78 4.13 -13.56 -1.81
C THR A 78 3.10 -12.73 -2.56
N GLN A 79 3.46 -12.28 -3.77
CA GLN A 79 2.47 -11.64 -4.63
C GLN A 79 1.28 -12.57 -4.96
N GLU A 80 1.49 -13.88 -5.07
CA GLU A 80 0.37 -14.77 -5.33
C GLU A 80 -0.61 -14.82 -4.15
N ASP A 81 -0.12 -14.76 -2.92
CA ASP A 81 -0.96 -14.65 -1.71
C ASP A 81 -1.79 -13.36 -1.73
N ILE A 82 -1.15 -12.22 -2.03
CA ILE A 82 -1.82 -10.92 -2.16
C ILE A 82 -2.92 -11.00 -3.21
N ARG A 83 -2.60 -11.50 -4.41
CA ARG A 83 -3.54 -11.61 -5.53
C ARG A 83 -4.75 -12.50 -5.20
N ARG A 84 -4.52 -13.64 -4.54
CA ARG A 84 -5.60 -14.60 -4.22
C ARG A 84 -6.46 -14.19 -3.05
N SER A 85 -5.91 -13.41 -2.13
CA SER A 85 -6.63 -12.99 -0.92
C SER A 85 -7.72 -11.95 -1.20
N GLY A 86 -7.66 -11.23 -2.33
CA GLY A 86 -8.61 -10.17 -2.66
C GLY A 86 -8.50 -8.94 -1.75
N VAL A 87 -7.39 -8.81 -1.01
CA VAL A 87 -7.09 -7.63 -0.20
C VAL A 87 -6.95 -6.39 -1.08
N THR A 88 -7.33 -5.24 -0.53
CA THR A 88 -7.34 -3.96 -1.27
C THR A 88 -6.33 -2.96 -0.73
N SER A 89 -5.64 -3.31 0.36
CA SER A 89 -4.64 -2.44 1.01
C SER A 89 -3.52 -3.23 1.66
N ILE A 90 -2.39 -2.57 1.90
CA ILE A 90 -1.22 -3.18 2.56
C ILE A 90 -1.57 -3.68 3.98
N PRO A 91 -2.26 -2.92 4.85
CA PRO A 91 -2.68 -3.44 6.16
C PRO A 91 -3.53 -4.70 6.06
N GLU A 92 -4.40 -4.83 5.05
CA GLU A 92 -5.18 -6.04 4.84
C GLU A 92 -4.30 -7.22 4.44
N ALA A 93 -3.33 -7.02 3.54
CA ALA A 93 -2.36 -8.06 3.16
C ALA A 93 -1.56 -8.56 4.37
N LEU A 94 -1.22 -7.68 5.31
CA LEU A 94 -0.48 -8.04 6.53
C LEU A 94 -1.23 -9.01 7.44
N ARG A 95 -2.54 -9.17 7.31
CA ARG A 95 -3.32 -10.19 8.04
C ARG A 95 -2.99 -11.62 7.63
N LEU A 96 -2.39 -11.80 6.46
CA LEU A 96 -1.95 -13.11 5.96
C LEU A 96 -0.74 -13.64 6.75
N ALA A 97 0.03 -12.75 7.39
CA ALA A 97 1.20 -13.14 8.16
C ALA A 97 0.84 -13.62 9.58
N PRO A 98 1.23 -14.85 9.99
CA PRO A 98 0.93 -15.37 11.32
C PRO A 98 1.55 -14.54 12.44
N GLY A 99 0.76 -14.17 13.45
CA GLY A 99 1.24 -13.38 14.60
C GLY A 99 1.42 -11.89 14.31
N VAL A 100 0.90 -11.42 13.17
CA VAL A 100 0.62 -10.00 12.90
C VAL A 100 -0.84 -9.73 13.23
N GLU A 101 -1.09 -8.75 14.08
CA GLU A 101 -2.44 -8.28 14.37
C GLU A 101 -2.72 -6.97 13.61
N VAL A 102 -3.84 -6.92 12.89
CA VAL A 102 -4.28 -5.72 12.17
C VAL A 102 -5.70 -5.34 12.54
N TYR A 103 -5.82 -4.26 13.30
CA TYR A 103 -7.10 -3.67 13.70
C TYR A 103 -7.43 -2.49 12.79
N ARG A 104 -8.69 -2.41 12.36
CA ARG A 104 -9.23 -1.28 11.60
C ARG A 104 -10.03 -0.42 12.57
N VAL A 105 -9.63 0.83 12.78
CA VAL A 105 -10.24 1.76 13.75
C VAL A 105 -11.33 2.60 13.08
N THR A 106 -11.04 3.09 11.88
CA THR A 106 -11.95 3.82 11.00
C THR A 106 -11.77 3.31 9.57
N SER A 107 -12.50 3.84 8.59
CA SER A 107 -12.30 3.44 7.20
C SER A 107 -10.86 3.66 6.69
N SER A 108 -10.17 4.69 7.19
CA SER A 108 -8.78 5.05 6.84
C SER A 108 -7.74 4.59 7.85
N GLN A 109 -8.09 4.47 9.14
CA GLN A 109 -7.13 4.28 10.22
C GLN A 109 -6.91 2.82 10.60
N TRP A 110 -5.64 2.41 10.63
CA TRP A 110 -5.21 1.03 10.93
C TRP A 110 -4.22 1.00 12.10
N VAL A 111 -4.30 -0.06 12.90
CA VAL A 111 -3.31 -0.42 13.91
C VAL A 111 -2.70 -1.74 13.51
N VAL A 112 -1.38 -1.76 13.35
CA VAL A 112 -0.61 -2.97 13.04
C VAL A 112 0.34 -3.26 14.19
N GLY A 113 0.33 -4.50 14.66
CA GLY A 113 1.22 -5.00 15.69
C GLY A 113 1.70 -6.41 15.39
N ILE A 114 2.67 -6.85 16.19
CA ILE A 114 3.25 -8.19 16.11
C ILE A 114 3.31 -8.75 17.52
N ARG A 115 2.85 -10.00 17.71
CA ARG A 115 2.88 -10.75 18.99
C ARG A 115 2.15 -10.03 20.13
N GLY A 116 1.02 -9.39 19.85
CA GLY A 116 0.22 -8.65 20.82
C GLY A 116 0.78 -7.29 21.22
N PHE A 117 1.95 -6.90 20.67
CA PHE A 117 2.51 -5.57 20.88
C PHE A 117 1.95 -4.59 19.85
N THR A 118 0.73 -4.15 20.09
CA THR A 118 0.16 -2.94 19.51
C THR A 118 0.27 -1.79 20.50
N SER A 119 0.15 -0.55 20.02
CA SER A 119 -0.02 0.57 20.94
C SER A 119 -1.34 0.41 21.72
N LEU A 120 -1.24 0.28 23.04
CA LEU A 120 -2.38 0.13 23.96
C LEU A 120 -3.16 1.43 24.15
N THR A 121 -2.59 2.57 23.75
CA THR A 121 -3.11 3.92 24.01
C THR A 121 -3.15 4.81 22.77
N GLY A 122 -2.76 4.31 21.59
CA GLY A 122 -2.75 5.07 20.35
C GLY A 122 -2.77 4.19 19.10
N ARG A 123 -2.93 4.82 17.93
CA ARG A 123 -3.00 4.11 16.65
C ARG A 123 -1.63 3.61 16.16
N LEU A 124 -0.57 4.31 16.54
CA LEU A 124 0.77 4.17 15.98
C LEU A 124 1.64 3.28 16.87
N SER A 125 2.30 2.30 16.28
CA SER A 125 3.19 1.33 16.97
C SER A 125 4.65 1.80 16.93
N PRO A 126 5.21 2.35 18.02
CA PRO A 126 6.56 2.96 18.02
C PRO A 126 7.70 1.94 17.89
N SER A 127 7.41 0.66 18.13
CA SER A 127 8.39 -0.42 18.19
C SER A 127 8.30 -1.39 17.00
N LEU A 128 7.60 -0.98 15.93
CA LEU A 128 7.48 -1.72 14.68
C LEU A 128 8.11 -0.92 13.54
N LEU A 129 9.19 -1.44 12.95
CA LEU A 129 9.83 -0.82 11.80
C LEU A 129 9.12 -1.29 10.53
N VAL A 130 8.77 -0.34 9.67
CA VAL A 130 8.21 -0.63 8.35
C VAL A 130 9.08 0.03 7.28
N LEU A 131 9.44 -0.77 6.28
CA LEU A 131 10.26 -0.38 5.16
C LEU A 131 9.47 -0.58 3.86
N ILE A 132 9.66 0.33 2.91
CA ILE A 132 9.26 0.15 1.52
C ILE A 132 10.52 0.30 0.68
N ASP A 133 10.93 -0.75 -0.02
CA ASP A 133 12.17 -0.80 -0.81
C ASP A 133 13.39 -0.33 -0.01
N GLY A 134 13.47 -0.71 1.27
CA GLY A 134 14.56 -0.34 2.18
C GLY A 134 14.45 1.07 2.79
N ARG A 135 13.50 1.91 2.36
CA ARG A 135 13.22 3.22 2.98
C ARG A 135 12.26 3.07 4.14
N SER A 136 12.63 3.60 5.30
CA SER A 136 11.72 3.68 6.45
C SER A 136 10.53 4.62 6.16
N VAL A 137 9.32 4.12 6.41
CA VAL A 137 8.07 4.91 6.39
C VAL A 137 7.62 5.32 7.80
N TYR A 138 8.49 5.13 8.79
CA TYR A 138 8.27 5.54 10.15
C TYR A 138 8.31 7.07 10.28
N SER A 139 7.30 7.65 10.94
CA SER A 139 7.28 9.06 11.32
C SER A 139 7.96 9.25 12.67
N PRO A 140 9.12 9.93 12.74
CA PRO A 140 9.80 10.19 14.01
C PRO A 140 8.98 11.08 14.95
N LEU A 141 8.15 11.96 14.38
CA LEU A 141 7.34 12.92 15.13
C LEU A 141 6.20 12.24 15.91
N PHE A 142 5.58 11.23 15.31
CA PHE A 142 4.41 10.56 15.87
C PHE A 142 4.69 9.12 16.33
N ALA A 143 5.95 8.70 16.22
CA ALA A 143 6.44 7.41 16.66
C ALA A 143 5.62 6.22 16.09
N GLY A 144 5.57 6.12 14.76
CA GLY A 144 4.96 4.99 14.05
C GLY A 144 4.64 5.28 12.59
N VAL A 145 3.76 4.48 11.99
CA VAL A 145 3.48 4.50 10.55
C VAL A 145 2.05 4.96 10.26
N PHE A 146 1.92 5.94 9.38
CA PHE A 146 0.64 6.37 8.82
C PHE A 146 0.24 5.45 7.66
N TRP A 147 -0.49 4.37 7.97
CA TRP A 147 -0.93 3.37 7.00
C TRP A 147 -1.86 3.94 5.92
N GLU A 148 -2.66 4.94 6.27
CA GLU A 148 -3.56 5.69 5.38
C GLU A 148 -2.84 6.47 4.28
N VAL A 149 -1.51 6.56 4.27
CA VAL A 149 -0.77 7.18 3.17
C VAL A 149 0.29 6.25 2.56
N GLN A 150 0.27 4.96 2.94
CA GLN A 150 1.10 3.92 2.30
C GLN A 150 0.24 3.10 1.32
N ASP A 151 -0.01 3.65 0.12
CA ASP A 151 -0.97 3.07 -0.84
C ASP A 151 -0.34 2.67 -2.20
N LEU A 152 0.62 1.73 -2.16
CA LEU A 152 1.19 1.16 -3.39
C LEU A 152 0.13 0.47 -4.25
N LEU A 153 0.40 0.33 -5.56
CA LEU A 153 -0.30 -0.68 -6.37
C LEU A 153 0.07 -2.07 -5.83
N LEU A 154 -0.91 -2.84 -5.40
CA LEU A 154 -0.66 -4.17 -4.84
C LEU A 154 -0.01 -5.09 -5.88
N GLU A 155 -0.34 -4.90 -7.16
CA GLU A 155 0.24 -5.63 -8.30
C GLU A 155 1.73 -5.33 -8.52
N ASP A 156 2.23 -4.21 -7.99
CA ASP A 156 3.64 -3.84 -8.03
C ASP A 156 4.41 -4.35 -6.81
N ILE A 157 3.73 -4.89 -5.78
CA ILE A 157 4.39 -5.57 -4.67
C ILE A 157 4.89 -6.93 -5.18
N GLU A 158 6.16 -7.20 -4.94
CA GLU A 158 6.76 -8.51 -5.21
C GLU A 158 6.47 -9.46 -4.05
N ARG A 159 6.74 -8.98 -2.84
CA ARG A 159 6.47 -9.68 -1.59
C ARG A 159 6.51 -8.73 -0.39
N ILE A 160 5.97 -9.17 0.73
CA ILE A 160 6.12 -8.54 2.03
C ILE A 160 6.83 -9.51 2.96
N GLU A 161 7.99 -9.11 3.46
CA GLU A 161 8.76 -9.87 4.43
C GLU A 161 8.42 -9.38 5.85
N VAL A 162 8.04 -10.30 6.73
CA VAL A 162 7.68 -10.01 8.12
C VAL A 162 8.63 -10.76 9.04
N ILE A 163 9.46 -10.02 9.77
CA ILE A 163 10.32 -10.55 10.83
C ILE A 163 9.64 -10.31 12.17
N ARG A 164 9.35 -11.40 12.90
CA ARG A 164 8.68 -11.34 14.19
C ARG A 164 9.69 -11.46 15.32
N GLY A 165 9.79 -10.43 16.15
CA GLY A 165 10.73 -10.35 17.28
C GLY A 165 11.84 -9.31 17.09
N PRO A 166 12.78 -9.24 18.05
CA PRO A 166 13.73 -8.13 18.12
C PRO A 166 14.68 -8.07 16.92
N GLY A 167 14.47 -7.08 16.05
CA GLY A 167 15.37 -6.70 14.95
C GLY A 167 16.31 -5.54 15.31
N GLY A 168 16.28 -5.07 16.56
CA GLY A 168 16.94 -3.82 16.95
C GLY A 168 18.47 -3.80 16.81
N THR A 169 19.14 -4.95 16.81
CA THR A 169 20.59 -5.05 16.57
C THR A 169 20.98 -4.63 15.15
N LEU A 170 20.14 -4.91 14.16
CA LEU A 170 20.40 -4.60 12.75
C LEU A 170 19.66 -3.35 12.28
N TRP A 171 18.47 -3.10 12.83
CA TRP A 171 17.54 -2.09 12.36
C TRP A 171 17.33 -0.91 13.33
N GLY A 172 17.87 -0.98 14.55
CA GLY A 172 17.79 0.10 15.53
C GLY A 172 16.51 0.09 16.39
N ALA A 173 16.32 1.18 17.15
CA ALA A 173 15.34 1.25 18.23
C ALA A 173 13.87 1.04 17.83
N ASN A 174 13.52 1.26 16.55
CA ASN A 174 12.15 1.12 16.07
C ASN A 174 11.79 -0.33 15.68
N ALA A 175 12.73 -1.29 15.77
CA ALA A 175 12.53 -2.68 15.35
C ALA A 175 12.45 -3.67 16.54
N VAL A 176 12.00 -3.23 17.71
CA VAL A 176 11.96 -4.07 18.93
C VAL A 176 10.93 -5.20 18.82
N ASN A 177 9.76 -4.93 18.23
CA ASN A 177 8.71 -5.94 18.09
C ASN A 177 8.85 -6.75 16.79
N GLY A 178 9.44 -6.13 15.77
CA GLY A 178 9.62 -6.74 14.46
C GLY A 178 9.94 -5.73 13.37
N VAL A 179 10.10 -6.27 12.16
CA VAL A 179 10.32 -5.52 10.93
C VAL A 179 9.35 -6.01 9.87
N ILE A 180 8.68 -5.08 9.20
CA ILE A 180 7.90 -5.34 7.98
C ILE A 180 8.65 -4.67 6.83
N ASN A 181 9.00 -5.42 5.80
CA ASN A 181 9.66 -4.89 4.63
C ASN A 181 8.83 -5.23 3.39
N ILE A 182 8.33 -4.19 2.75
CA ILE A 182 7.52 -4.28 1.54
C ILE A 182 8.47 -4.06 0.37
N ILE A 183 8.61 -5.07 -0.48
CA ILE A 183 9.52 -5.06 -1.61
C ILE A 183 8.68 -4.98 -2.88
N THR A 184 8.93 -3.95 -3.69
CA THR A 184 8.25 -3.78 -4.97
C THR A 184 9.06 -4.39 -6.11
N LYS A 185 8.36 -4.95 -7.09
CA LYS A 185 8.93 -5.61 -8.26
C LYS A 185 9.92 -4.72 -8.97
N HIS A 186 10.94 -5.30 -9.58
CA HIS A 186 11.84 -4.57 -10.44
C HIS A 186 11.08 -4.00 -11.66
N SER A 187 11.50 -2.85 -12.18
CA SER A 187 10.82 -2.23 -13.32
C SER A 187 10.80 -3.14 -14.56
N LYS A 188 11.83 -3.97 -14.73
CA LYS A 188 11.89 -4.99 -15.81
C LYS A 188 10.77 -6.04 -15.78
N GLU A 189 10.17 -6.29 -14.61
CA GLU A 189 9.09 -7.26 -14.42
C GLU A 189 7.70 -6.62 -14.56
N THR A 190 7.66 -5.31 -14.78
CA THR A 190 6.42 -4.51 -14.77
C THR A 190 6.19 -3.78 -16.09
N GLN A 191 6.66 -4.38 -17.18
CA GLN A 191 6.57 -3.85 -18.55
C GLN A 191 5.15 -3.94 -19.12
N GLY A 192 4.83 -3.04 -20.07
CA GLY A 192 3.52 -2.95 -20.71
C GLY A 192 2.46 -2.27 -19.84
N GLY A 193 1.20 -2.37 -20.28
CA GLY A 193 0.05 -1.76 -19.61
C GLY A 193 -0.59 -2.70 -18.59
N LEU A 194 -0.97 -2.15 -17.43
CA LEU A 194 -1.83 -2.77 -16.43
C LEU A 194 -2.99 -1.82 -16.14
N VAL A 195 -4.20 -2.37 -16.06
CA VAL A 195 -5.40 -1.66 -15.61
C VAL A 195 -6.09 -2.52 -14.56
N THR A 196 -6.33 -1.94 -13.39
CA THR A 196 -7.12 -2.54 -12.31
C THR A 196 -8.34 -1.68 -12.08
N LEU A 197 -9.51 -2.30 -11.93
CA LEU A 197 -10.77 -1.64 -11.61
C LEU A 197 -11.54 -2.51 -10.63
N GLY A 198 -12.26 -1.90 -9.70
CA GLY A 198 -13.13 -2.60 -8.79
C GLY A 198 -14.14 -1.69 -8.10
N GLY A 199 -15.06 -2.34 -7.39
CA GLY A 199 -16.12 -1.70 -6.64
C GLY A 199 -16.84 -2.72 -5.77
N GLY A 200 -17.37 -2.25 -4.65
CA GLY A 200 -18.02 -3.06 -3.63
C GLY A 200 -18.92 -2.20 -2.74
N THR A 201 -19.36 -2.78 -1.62
CA THR A 201 -20.22 -2.08 -0.65
C THR A 201 -19.42 -1.02 0.12
N GLU A 202 -18.29 -1.44 0.70
CA GLU A 202 -17.39 -0.56 1.45
C GLU A 202 -16.36 0.10 0.54
N GLU A 203 -15.66 -0.68 -0.29
CA GLU A 203 -14.75 -0.19 -1.32
C GLU A 203 -15.57 0.26 -2.54
N ARG A 204 -16.31 1.36 -2.42
CA ARG A 204 -17.30 1.82 -3.42
C ARG A 204 -16.75 1.84 -4.84
N THR A 205 -15.55 2.38 -5.03
CA THR A 205 -14.86 2.30 -6.32
C THR A 205 -13.35 2.47 -6.14
N PHE A 206 -12.58 1.71 -6.90
CA PHE A 206 -11.15 1.90 -7.00
C PHE A 206 -10.65 1.56 -8.40
N GLY A 207 -9.53 2.17 -8.76
CA GLY A 207 -8.91 1.93 -10.04
C GLY A 207 -7.44 2.32 -10.06
N GLY A 208 -6.67 1.64 -10.90
CA GLY A 208 -5.26 1.88 -11.10
C GLY A 208 -4.89 1.66 -12.56
N VAL A 209 -3.99 2.49 -13.07
CA VAL A 209 -3.35 2.32 -14.36
C VAL A 209 -1.85 2.38 -14.16
N ARG A 210 -1.12 1.50 -14.83
CA ARG A 210 0.34 1.48 -14.83
C ARG A 210 0.83 1.20 -16.24
N TYR A 211 1.89 1.88 -16.63
CA TYR A 211 2.61 1.59 -17.86
C TYR A 211 4.10 1.46 -17.57
N GLY A 212 4.69 0.34 -17.99
CA GLY A 212 6.12 0.09 -17.94
C GLY A 212 6.76 0.08 -19.32
N GLY A 213 7.97 0.63 -19.42
CA GLY A 213 8.76 0.63 -20.63
C GLY A 213 10.25 0.41 -20.35
N ALA A 214 11.01 0.25 -21.42
CA ALA A 214 12.46 0.10 -21.39
C ALA A 214 13.13 1.06 -22.37
N VAL A 215 14.34 1.49 -22.05
CA VAL A 215 15.21 2.27 -22.93
C VAL A 215 16.53 1.52 -23.07
N GLY A 216 16.73 0.89 -24.23
CA GLY A 216 17.80 -0.09 -24.40
C GLY A 216 17.57 -1.34 -23.55
N GLU A 217 18.65 -2.05 -23.21
CA GLU A 217 18.60 -3.30 -22.43
C GLU A 217 18.73 -3.09 -20.91
N GLN A 218 19.16 -1.90 -20.48
CA GLN A 218 19.61 -1.65 -19.12
C GLN A 218 18.63 -0.82 -18.30
N LEU A 219 17.95 0.15 -18.92
CA LEU A 219 17.02 1.04 -18.23
C LEU A 219 15.58 0.55 -18.39
N HIS A 220 14.95 0.21 -17.27
CA HIS A 220 13.53 -0.13 -17.20
C HIS A 220 12.82 0.88 -16.31
N TYR A 221 11.61 1.27 -16.67
CA TYR A 221 10.81 2.20 -15.87
C TYR A 221 9.35 1.79 -15.84
N ARG A 222 8.64 2.29 -14.83
CA ARG A 222 7.18 2.28 -14.74
C ARG A 222 6.66 3.61 -14.22
N VAL A 223 5.50 4.00 -14.70
CA VAL A 223 4.70 5.10 -14.17
C VAL A 223 3.30 4.58 -13.85
N TYR A 224 2.68 5.13 -12.82
CA TYR A 224 1.33 4.73 -12.44
C TYR A 224 0.50 5.88 -11.90
N GLY A 225 -0.81 5.68 -11.95
CA GLY A 225 -1.81 6.50 -11.28
C GLY A 225 -2.92 5.61 -10.74
N LYS A 226 -3.40 5.89 -9.54
CA LYS A 226 -4.50 5.17 -8.91
C LYS A 226 -5.41 6.12 -8.15
N PHE A 227 -6.63 5.67 -7.93
CA PHE A 227 -7.60 6.31 -7.05
C PHE A 227 -8.43 5.26 -6.35
N PHE A 228 -8.98 5.63 -5.20
CA PHE A 228 -10.07 4.89 -4.59
C PHE A 228 -11.02 5.84 -3.84
N ASN A 229 -12.22 5.34 -3.62
CA ASN A 229 -13.26 5.93 -2.80
C ASN A 229 -13.89 4.82 -1.97
N ARG A 230 -13.87 5.02 -0.66
CA ARG A 230 -14.26 4.05 0.35
C ARG A 230 -15.28 4.69 1.28
N ASP A 231 -16.31 3.91 1.60
CA ASP A 231 -17.38 4.35 2.48
C ASP A 231 -16.94 4.46 3.94
N ALA A 232 -17.74 5.17 4.72
CA ALA A 232 -17.65 5.17 6.17
C ALA A 232 -17.87 3.74 6.71
N LEU A 233 -17.14 3.38 7.76
CA LEU A 233 -17.39 2.11 8.43
C LEU A 233 -18.74 2.12 9.16
N PHE A 234 -19.27 0.94 9.44
CA PHE A 234 -20.43 0.84 10.32
C PHE A 234 -20.11 1.36 11.72
N HIS A 235 -20.85 2.39 12.14
CA HIS A 235 -20.83 2.90 13.52
C HIS A 235 -22.17 2.61 14.20
N PRO A 236 -22.21 2.07 15.44
CA PRO A 236 -23.46 1.79 16.16
C PRO A 236 -24.37 3.01 16.37
N THR A 237 -23.80 4.22 16.32
CA THR A 237 -24.52 5.50 16.40
C THR A 237 -25.20 5.89 15.08
N GLY A 238 -24.97 5.15 13.99
CA GLY A 238 -25.46 5.46 12.65
C GLY A 238 -24.82 6.69 12.01
N SER A 239 -23.64 7.09 12.49
CA SER A 239 -22.94 8.28 11.99
C SER A 239 -21.87 7.90 10.97
N ASP A 240 -21.96 8.46 9.77
CA ASP A 240 -20.97 8.29 8.69
C ASP A 240 -20.02 9.49 8.73
N PHE A 241 -18.91 9.36 9.46
CA PHE A 241 -17.95 10.45 9.67
C PHE A 241 -16.55 10.15 9.14
N ASP A 242 -16.31 8.95 8.64
CA ASP A 242 -14.98 8.44 8.35
C ASP A 242 -14.82 7.91 6.93
N ASP A 243 -15.58 8.40 5.95
CA ASP A 243 -15.36 8.06 4.54
C ASP A 243 -13.96 8.49 4.07
N TRP A 244 -13.41 7.80 3.07
CA TRP A 244 -12.02 8.00 2.67
C TRP A 244 -11.82 7.90 1.18
N ARG A 245 -11.13 8.88 0.61
CA ARG A 245 -10.78 8.89 -0.82
C ARG A 245 -9.38 9.44 -1.03
N MET A 246 -8.63 8.80 -1.91
CA MET A 246 -7.30 9.25 -2.30
C MET A 246 -7.09 9.08 -3.79
N ALA A 247 -6.22 9.91 -4.33
CA ALA A 247 -5.54 9.69 -5.59
C ALA A 247 -4.03 9.70 -5.35
N GLN A 248 -3.31 8.83 -6.03
CA GLN A 248 -1.86 8.74 -5.97
C GLN A 248 -1.29 8.49 -7.36
N GLY A 249 -0.15 9.10 -7.66
CA GLY A 249 0.61 8.82 -8.86
C GLY A 249 2.09 8.75 -8.54
N GLY A 250 2.81 7.92 -9.26
CA GLY A 250 4.23 7.71 -9.00
C GLY A 250 4.96 7.06 -10.15
N PHE A 251 6.25 6.87 -9.94
CA PHE A 251 7.15 6.26 -10.90
C PHE A 251 8.27 5.50 -10.20
N ARG A 252 8.85 4.56 -10.94
CA ARG A 252 10.10 3.90 -10.61
C ARG A 252 10.91 3.70 -11.88
N ALA A 253 12.21 3.89 -11.80
CA ALA A 253 13.17 3.60 -12.85
C ALA A 253 14.33 2.83 -12.24
N ASP A 254 14.70 1.73 -12.87
CA ASP A 254 15.83 0.88 -12.49
C ASP A 254 16.80 0.79 -13.67
N LEU A 255 18.07 1.12 -13.41
CA LEU A 255 19.18 1.00 -14.35
C LEU A 255 20.10 -0.12 -13.89
N ASP A 256 20.10 -1.21 -14.66
CA ASP A 256 20.99 -2.34 -14.47
C ASP A 256 22.36 -2.04 -15.09
N LEU A 257 23.38 -1.96 -14.25
CA LEU A 257 24.77 -1.68 -14.61
C LEU A 257 25.60 -2.98 -14.59
N PRO A 258 26.76 -3.00 -15.28
CA PRO A 258 27.70 -4.11 -15.18
C PRO A 258 28.10 -4.42 -13.73
N GLU A 259 28.59 -5.64 -13.49
CA GLU A 259 29.04 -6.11 -12.16
C GLU A 259 27.91 -6.21 -11.11
N ARG A 260 26.67 -6.52 -11.53
CA ARG A 260 25.51 -6.68 -10.64
C ARG A 260 25.22 -5.44 -9.79
N ASN A 261 25.38 -4.28 -10.42
CA ASN A 261 25.05 -2.98 -9.86
C ASN A 261 23.66 -2.56 -10.35
N THR A 262 22.84 -1.99 -9.47
CA THR A 262 21.54 -1.43 -9.87
C THR A 262 21.38 -0.03 -9.28
N VAL A 263 20.99 0.93 -10.11
CA VAL A 263 20.57 2.26 -9.67
C VAL A 263 19.05 2.35 -9.77
N THR A 264 18.39 2.63 -8.65
CA THR A 264 16.93 2.83 -8.59
C THR A 264 16.60 4.28 -8.27
N ILE A 265 15.67 4.86 -9.02
CA ILE A 265 15.05 6.16 -8.72
C ILE A 265 13.54 5.95 -8.66
N GLN A 266 12.91 6.37 -7.58
CA GLN A 266 11.46 6.25 -7.44
C GLN A 266 10.87 7.41 -6.65
N GLY A 267 9.61 7.70 -6.91
CA GLY A 267 8.87 8.71 -6.17
C GLY A 267 7.39 8.66 -6.47
N ASP A 268 6.63 9.29 -5.59
CA ASP A 268 5.18 9.38 -5.71
C ASP A 268 4.65 10.63 -5.01
N LEU A 269 3.44 11.00 -5.41
CA LEU A 269 2.66 12.10 -4.87
C LEU A 269 1.24 11.59 -4.63
N TYR A 270 0.65 11.95 -3.50
CA TYR A 270 -0.71 11.60 -3.16
C TYR A 270 -1.48 12.81 -2.65
N SER A 271 -2.80 12.79 -2.86
CA SER A 271 -3.73 13.75 -2.28
C SER A 271 -5.11 13.13 -2.12
N GLY A 272 -5.82 13.52 -1.08
CA GLY A 272 -7.17 13.05 -0.84
C GLY A 272 -7.77 13.65 0.41
N LYS A 273 -8.87 13.05 0.85
CA LYS A 273 -9.59 13.45 2.06
C LYS A 273 -10.00 12.23 2.86
N GLU A 274 -9.90 12.34 4.17
CA GLU A 274 -10.50 11.40 5.11
C GLU A 274 -11.48 12.14 6.02
N GLY A 275 -12.63 11.54 6.24
CA GLY A 275 -13.51 11.93 7.33
C GLY A 275 -12.88 11.54 8.67
N GLN A 276 -13.01 12.42 9.64
CA GLN A 276 -12.61 12.13 11.02
C GLN A 276 -13.54 12.77 12.03
N ARG A 277 -13.71 12.07 13.15
CA ARG A 277 -14.33 12.61 14.36
C ARG A 277 -13.23 13.08 15.29
N THR A 278 -13.23 14.38 15.58
CA THR A 278 -12.19 15.00 16.41
C THR A 278 -12.80 15.80 17.56
N THR A 279 -12.02 15.98 18.61
CA THR A 279 -12.41 16.78 19.78
C THR A 279 -11.77 18.16 19.67
N LEU A 280 -12.58 19.19 19.50
CA LEU A 280 -12.14 20.58 19.57
C LEU A 280 -12.21 21.08 21.00
N THR A 281 -11.08 21.58 21.51
CA THR A 281 -11.05 22.30 22.79
C THR A 281 -11.46 23.75 22.56
N THR A 282 -12.43 24.21 23.32
CA THR A 282 -12.95 25.58 23.27
C THR A 282 -12.70 26.30 24.59
N TYR A 283 -12.53 27.62 24.55
CA TYR A 283 -12.36 28.43 25.76
C TYR A 283 -13.69 28.72 26.48
N GLN A 284 -14.82 28.28 25.94
CA GLN A 284 -16.17 28.50 26.50
C GLN A 284 -16.89 27.15 26.69
N PRO A 285 -17.68 26.97 27.78
CA PRO A 285 -18.47 25.76 27.98
C PRO A 285 -19.44 25.47 26.83
N PRO A 286 -19.59 24.20 26.40
CA PRO A 286 -18.78 23.05 26.81
C PRO A 286 -17.34 23.17 26.29
N ALA A 287 -16.35 23.01 27.18
CA ALA A 287 -14.92 23.24 26.90
C ALA A 287 -14.28 22.25 25.91
N SER A 288 -15.07 21.25 25.49
CA SER A 288 -14.74 20.33 24.42
C SER A 288 -15.99 20.05 23.61
N GLN A 289 -15.86 20.08 22.28
CA GLN A 289 -16.91 19.68 21.36
C GLN A 289 -16.38 18.61 20.42
N ILE A 290 -17.11 17.51 20.31
CA ILE A 290 -16.85 16.48 19.31
C ILE A 290 -17.46 16.97 18.00
N VAL A 291 -16.66 17.03 16.95
CA VAL A 291 -17.08 17.46 15.63
C VAL A 291 -16.57 16.49 14.58
N ASP A 292 -17.39 16.30 13.55
CA ASP A 292 -17.03 15.53 12.37
C ASP A 292 -16.53 16.51 11.31
N LYS A 293 -15.34 16.24 10.76
CA LYS A 293 -14.67 17.09 9.77
C LYS A 293 -13.85 16.25 8.81
N ASP A 294 -13.66 16.77 7.60
CA ASP A 294 -12.69 16.23 6.66
C ASP A 294 -11.29 16.72 7.02
N ALA A 295 -10.32 15.80 6.99
CA ALA A 295 -8.90 16.09 6.91
C ALA A 295 -8.46 16.03 5.45
N ASP A 296 -7.70 17.03 5.00
CA ASP A 296 -6.99 16.95 3.72
C ASP A 296 -5.68 16.18 3.94
N LEU A 297 -5.50 15.12 3.16
CA LEU A 297 -4.26 14.34 3.12
C LEU A 297 -3.49 14.72 1.87
N SER A 298 -2.21 15.04 1.99
CA SER A 298 -1.33 15.24 0.85
C SER A 298 0.12 14.98 1.22
N GLY A 299 0.93 14.64 0.23
CA GLY A 299 2.35 14.39 0.44
C GLY A 299 3.01 13.75 -0.76
N GLY A 300 4.28 13.41 -0.58
CA GLY A 300 5.05 12.69 -1.58
C GLY A 300 6.46 12.41 -1.11
N ASN A 301 7.17 11.62 -1.91
CA ASN A 301 8.57 11.29 -1.65
C ASN A 301 9.34 11.09 -2.94
N LEU A 302 10.66 11.19 -2.82
CA LEU A 302 11.63 10.88 -3.86
C LEU A 302 12.78 10.12 -3.21
N SER A 303 13.20 9.03 -3.84
CA SER A 303 14.28 8.18 -3.37
C SER A 303 15.22 7.84 -4.51
N PHE A 304 16.50 7.80 -4.18
CA PHE A 304 17.58 7.32 -5.01
C PHE A 304 18.30 6.22 -4.23
N ARG A 305 18.54 5.08 -4.86
CA ARG A 305 19.23 3.93 -4.28
C ARG A 305 20.27 3.39 -5.25
N PHE A 306 21.43 3.00 -4.72
CA PHE A 306 22.46 2.29 -5.45
C PHE A 306 22.75 0.98 -4.70
N ASP A 307 22.50 -0.14 -5.37
CA ASP A 307 22.74 -1.46 -4.84
C ASP A 307 23.94 -2.09 -5.55
N HIS A 308 24.86 -2.65 -4.78
CA HIS A 308 26.02 -3.40 -5.26
C HIS A 308 26.02 -4.78 -4.61
N ILE A 309 25.87 -5.83 -5.42
CA ILE A 309 25.91 -7.21 -4.92
C ILE A 309 27.36 -7.71 -5.01
N GLN A 310 28.04 -7.80 -3.86
CA GLN A 310 29.35 -8.45 -3.79
C GLN A 310 29.18 -9.97 -3.98
N SER A 311 29.97 -10.57 -4.87
CA SER A 311 30.09 -12.02 -4.92
C SER A 311 30.73 -12.50 -3.62
N GLN A 312 30.07 -13.41 -2.92
CA GLN A 312 30.77 -14.36 -2.05
C GLN A 312 31.26 -15.56 -2.87
#